data_AF-A0A9X3LCA7-F1
#
_entry.id   AF-A0A9X3LCA7-F1
#
_cell.length_a   1.000
_cell.length_b   1.000
_cell.length_c   1.000
_cell.angle_alpha   90.00
_cell.angle_beta   90.00
_cell.angle_gamma   90.00
#
_symmetry.space_group_name_H-M   'P 1'
#
loop_
_entity.id
_entity.type
_entity.pdbx_description
1 polymer ?
#
loop_
_entity_poly.entity_id
_entity_poly.type
_entity_poly.pdbx_seq_one_letter_code
_entity_poly.pdbx_strand_id
1 'polypeptide(L)'
;MIDETQKPIYQRWWFILFLVFLGIGIILYSVIHTEKTETDSIDVADTIFYKKMEKEELKEKLTQSHKNPEVIAAEIIMKNFGTTYIEKENAVVSSRFESGILETIALEEKIISTKSTKHSFLYNTVEFMKVMKSQEEVTQATLVVQAPLTDRYGNVENGDVMIVLMSRGTLNKINFNNFKAENLSAVADSYWEHPALSSE
;
A
#
# COMPACT_ATOMS: atom_id res chain seq x y z
N MET A 1 -1.21 -51.13 -60.41
CA MET A 1 -2.42 -50.82 -59.63
C MET A 1 -2.11 -49.61 -58.79
N ILE A 2 -2.70 -48.48 -59.17
CA ILE A 2 -2.70 -47.25 -58.38
C ILE A 2 -3.90 -47.38 -57.43
N ASP A 3 -3.65 -47.31 -56.13
CA ASP A 3 -4.70 -47.05 -55.15
C ASP A 3 -4.39 -45.69 -54.52
N GLU A 4 -5.05 -44.67 -55.05
CA GLU A 4 -5.12 -43.32 -54.51
C GLU A 4 -6.12 -43.33 -53.36
N THR A 5 -5.75 -42.81 -52.19
CA THR A 5 -6.58 -41.89 -51.38
C THR A 5 -5.99 -41.67 -49.98
N GLN A 6 -5.05 -40.74 -49.85
CA GLN A 6 -4.98 -39.95 -48.63
C GLN A 6 -5.04 -38.48 -49.01
N LYS A 7 -6.19 -37.84 -48.76
CA LYS A 7 -6.34 -36.39 -48.92
C LYS A 7 -5.33 -35.70 -47.98
N PRO A 8 -4.54 -34.74 -48.48
CA PRO A 8 -3.57 -34.05 -47.66
C PRO A 8 -4.28 -33.25 -46.56
N ILE A 9 -3.64 -33.18 -45.39
CA ILE A 9 -4.26 -32.81 -44.11
C ILE A 9 -4.94 -31.43 -44.16
N TYR A 10 -4.44 -30.50 -44.99
CA TYR A 10 -4.97 -29.15 -45.18
C TYR A 10 -6.32 -29.07 -45.91
N GLN A 11 -6.79 -30.15 -46.55
CA GLN A 11 -8.11 -30.21 -47.18
C GLN A 11 -9.21 -30.70 -46.24
N ARG A 12 -8.88 -31.04 -44.99
CA ARG A 12 -9.87 -31.46 -43.99
C ARG A 12 -10.47 -30.22 -43.32
N TRP A 13 -11.80 -30.18 -43.21
CA TRP A 13 -12.55 -29.01 -42.72
C TRP A 13 -12.13 -28.53 -41.31
N TRP A 14 -11.65 -29.43 -40.45
CA TRP A 14 -11.12 -29.09 -39.12
C TRP A 14 -9.76 -28.35 -39.16
N PHE A 15 -8.97 -28.51 -40.23
CA PHE A 15 -7.68 -27.82 -40.38
C PHE A 15 -7.86 -26.34 -40.76
N ILE A 16 -8.95 -26.01 -41.47
CA ILE A 16 -9.34 -24.63 -41.78
C ILE A 16 -9.79 -23.89 -40.50
N LEU A 17 -10.54 -24.56 -39.62
CA LEU A 17 -10.91 -24.01 -38.31
C LEU A 17 -9.67 -23.70 -37.44
N PHE A 18 -8.65 -24.56 -37.47
CA PHE A 18 -7.41 -24.35 -36.72
C PHE A 18 -6.60 -23.14 -37.22
N LEU A 19 -6.54 -22.91 -38.55
CA LEU A 19 -5.88 -21.74 -39.14
C LEU A 19 -6.59 -20.42 -38.81
N VAL A 20 -7.93 -20.41 -38.73
CA VAL A 20 -8.70 -19.23 -38.32
C VAL A 20 -8.43 -18.86 -36.85
N PHE A 21 -8.33 -19.84 -35.95
CA PHE A 21 -7.97 -19.60 -34.54
C PHE A 21 -6.53 -19.09 -34.38
N LEU A 22 -5.57 -19.60 -35.17
CA LEU A 22 -4.19 -19.12 -35.15
C LEU A 22 -4.08 -17.66 -35.65
N GLY A 23 -4.90 -17.28 -36.65
CA GLY A 23 -4.96 -15.91 -37.18
C GLY A 23 -5.57 -14.89 -36.21
N ILE A 24 -6.60 -15.27 -35.43
CA ILE A 24 -7.20 -14.39 -34.42
C ILE A 24 -6.23 -14.14 -33.25
N GLY A 25 -5.42 -15.15 -32.88
CA GLY A 25 -4.40 -15.01 -31.83
C GLY A 25 -3.28 -14.01 -32.17
N ILE A 26 -2.90 -13.89 -33.45
CA ILE A 26 -1.85 -12.96 -33.89
C ILE A 26 -2.37 -11.51 -33.99
N ILE A 27 -3.65 -11.32 -34.34
CA ILE A 27 -4.27 -9.97 -34.36
C ILE A 27 -4.45 -9.44 -32.93
N LEU A 28 -4.88 -10.28 -31.97
CA LEU A 28 -4.93 -9.89 -30.55
C LEU A 28 -3.53 -9.62 -29.96
N TYR A 29 -2.52 -10.44 -30.31
CA TYR A 29 -1.15 -10.24 -29.83
C TYR A 29 -0.50 -8.96 -30.39
N SER A 30 -0.85 -8.55 -31.62
CA SER A 30 -0.29 -7.35 -32.25
C SER A 30 -1.00 -6.04 -31.85
N VAL A 31 -2.30 -6.08 -31.51
CA VAL A 31 -3.03 -4.93 -30.93
C VAL A 31 -2.54 -4.63 -29.51
N ILE A 32 -2.10 -5.64 -28.75
CA ILE A 32 -1.57 -5.49 -27.38
C ILE A 32 -0.18 -4.81 -27.31
N HIS A 33 0.51 -4.56 -28.44
CA HIS A 33 1.85 -3.94 -28.43
C HIS A 33 1.99 -2.60 -29.15
N THR A 34 0.89 -1.96 -29.56
CA THR A 34 0.96 -0.63 -30.17
C THR A 34 -0.17 0.30 -29.70
N GLU A 35 -0.26 0.58 -28.41
CA GLU A 35 -0.88 1.83 -27.93
C GLU A 35 -0.40 2.15 -26.50
N LYS A 36 0.76 2.80 -26.42
CA LYS A 36 1.07 3.71 -25.32
C LYS A 36 0.20 4.95 -25.53
N THR A 37 -0.95 5.04 -24.85
CA THR A 37 -1.52 6.26 -24.23
C THR A 37 -2.93 5.98 -23.73
N GLU A 38 -3.20 6.51 -22.53
CA GLU A 38 -4.52 6.75 -21.90
C GLU A 38 -5.22 5.62 -21.13
N THR A 39 -5.28 5.87 -19.81
CA THR A 39 -6.45 5.73 -18.94
C THR A 39 -6.93 4.32 -18.62
N ASP A 40 -6.27 3.68 -17.64
CA ASP A 40 -6.91 2.64 -16.83
C ASP A 40 -7.46 3.29 -15.56
N SER A 41 -8.78 3.49 -15.57
CA SER A 41 -9.59 3.63 -14.39
C SER A 41 -9.39 2.42 -13.49
N ILE A 42 -8.66 2.60 -12.39
CA ILE A 42 -8.69 1.65 -11.27
C ILE A 42 -10.14 1.53 -10.85
N ASP A 43 -10.70 0.33 -11.02
CA ASP A 43 -12.10 0.05 -10.72
C ASP A 43 -12.37 0.38 -9.25
N VAL A 44 -13.25 1.36 -9.03
CA VAL A 44 -13.68 1.83 -7.71
C VAL A 44 -14.28 0.65 -6.92
N ALA A 45 -14.77 -0.40 -7.61
CA ALA A 45 -15.24 -1.62 -6.98
C ALA A 45 -14.09 -2.45 -6.36
N ASP A 46 -12.93 -2.58 -7.01
CA ASP A 46 -11.80 -3.35 -6.48
C ASP A 46 -11.15 -2.63 -5.29
N THR A 47 -10.95 -1.31 -5.37
CA THR A 47 -10.44 -0.51 -4.23
C THR A 47 -11.39 -0.49 -3.04
N ILE A 48 -12.71 -0.50 -3.27
CA ILE A 48 -13.72 -0.63 -2.20
C ILE A 48 -13.75 -2.06 -1.63
N PHE A 49 -13.51 -3.09 -2.44
CA PHE A 49 -13.50 -4.49 -2.00
C PHE A 49 -12.28 -4.79 -1.11
N TYR A 50 -11.08 -4.29 -1.46
CA TYR A 50 -9.90 -4.36 -0.58
C TYR A 50 -10.08 -3.54 0.71
N LYS A 51 -10.68 -2.35 0.64
CA LYS A 51 -10.92 -1.46 1.81
C LYS A 51 -11.97 -2.01 2.79
N LYS A 52 -12.92 -2.81 2.32
CA LYS A 52 -14.01 -3.35 3.16
C LYS A 52 -13.65 -4.70 3.81
N MET A 53 -12.81 -5.49 3.16
CA MET A 53 -12.38 -6.79 3.69
C MET A 53 -11.33 -6.61 4.81
N GLU A 54 -10.44 -5.62 4.72
CA GLU A 54 -9.48 -5.30 5.80
C GLU A 54 -10.12 -4.70 7.06
N LYS A 55 -11.17 -3.87 6.92
CA LYS A 55 -11.76 -3.17 8.07
C LYS A 55 -12.57 -4.10 8.99
N GLU A 56 -13.32 -5.05 8.42
CA GLU A 56 -14.11 -6.01 9.21
C GLU A 56 -13.20 -7.10 9.81
N GLU A 57 -12.19 -7.58 9.08
CA GLU A 57 -11.20 -8.53 9.60
C GLU A 57 -10.36 -7.91 10.72
N LEU A 58 -9.98 -6.63 10.61
CA LEU A 58 -9.28 -5.90 11.67
C LEU A 58 -10.15 -5.73 12.92
N LYS A 59 -11.46 -5.47 12.78
CA LYS A 59 -12.41 -5.41 13.90
C LYS A 59 -12.56 -6.76 14.61
N GLU A 60 -12.60 -7.85 13.86
CA GLU A 60 -12.62 -9.21 14.42
C GLU A 60 -11.32 -9.52 15.18
N LYS A 61 -10.16 -9.17 14.59
CA LYS A 61 -8.84 -9.35 15.19
C LYS A 61 -8.59 -8.49 16.44
N LEU A 62 -9.15 -7.27 16.50
CA LEU A 62 -9.13 -6.42 17.70
C LEU A 62 -9.86 -7.07 18.90
N THR A 63 -10.75 -8.03 18.65
CA THR A 63 -11.52 -8.72 19.70
C THR A 63 -10.79 -9.96 20.23
N GLN A 64 -9.78 -10.46 19.52
CA GLN A 64 -9.01 -11.65 19.91
C GLN A 64 -7.78 -11.27 20.75
N SER A 65 -7.76 -11.72 22.01
CA SER A 65 -6.79 -11.34 23.06
C SER A 65 -5.34 -11.82 22.85
N HIS A 66 -4.94 -12.21 21.63
CA HIS A 66 -3.53 -12.44 21.29
C HIS A 66 -3.09 -11.32 20.35
N LYS A 67 -2.36 -10.34 20.88
CA LYS A 67 -2.08 -9.07 20.19
C LYS A 67 -1.05 -9.27 19.08
N ASN A 68 -1.51 -9.71 17.91
CA ASN A 68 -0.74 -9.71 16.67
C ASN A 68 -0.19 -8.28 16.40
N PRO A 69 1.07 -8.11 15.95
CA PRO A 69 1.63 -6.81 15.60
C PRO A 69 0.74 -5.93 14.73
N GLU A 70 -0.03 -6.52 13.81
CA GLU A 70 -0.97 -5.77 12.96
C GLU A 70 -2.06 -5.05 13.77
N VAL A 71 -2.56 -5.69 14.85
CA VAL A 71 -3.59 -5.16 15.74
C VAL A 71 -2.98 -4.09 16.64
N ILE A 72 -1.78 -4.33 17.18
CA ILE A 72 -1.06 -3.34 18.00
C ILE A 72 -0.77 -2.08 17.18
N ALA A 73 -0.30 -2.25 15.95
CA ALA A 73 -0.06 -1.17 15.02
C ALA A 73 -1.32 -0.33 14.78
N ALA A 74 -2.44 -0.97 14.48
CA ALA A 74 -3.72 -0.30 14.30
C ALA A 74 -4.16 0.46 15.56
N GLU A 75 -4.07 -0.14 16.75
CA GLU A 75 -4.38 0.52 18.03
C GLU A 75 -3.56 1.81 18.21
N ILE A 76 -2.27 1.79 17.86
CA ILE A 76 -1.41 2.98 17.95
C ILE A 76 -1.80 4.04 16.92
N ILE A 77 -2.16 3.65 15.70
CA ILE A 77 -2.65 4.60 14.70
C ILE A 77 -3.95 5.28 15.18
N MET A 78 -4.94 4.52 15.66
CA MET A 78 -6.20 5.08 16.18
C MET A 78 -5.99 6.00 17.39
N LYS A 79 -4.93 5.76 18.18
CA LYS A 79 -4.57 6.61 19.30
C LYS A 79 -4.01 7.96 18.84
N ASN A 80 -3.16 7.93 17.81
CA ASN A 80 -2.26 9.02 17.44
C ASN A 80 -2.73 9.87 16.25
N PHE A 81 -3.64 9.36 15.43
CA PHE A 81 -4.18 10.04 14.25
C PHE A 81 -5.68 10.27 14.41
N GLY A 82 -6.16 11.40 13.90
CA GLY A 82 -7.56 11.81 14.05
C GLY A 82 -7.91 12.35 15.45
N THR A 83 -8.89 13.23 15.50
CA THR A 83 -9.35 13.89 16.72
C THR A 83 -10.67 13.35 17.22
N THR A 84 -11.60 13.05 16.30
CA THR A 84 -12.90 12.47 16.62
C THR A 84 -12.85 10.94 16.62
N TYR A 85 -13.86 10.29 17.20
CA TYR A 85 -13.95 8.82 17.18
C TYR A 85 -13.96 8.27 15.75
N ILE A 86 -14.70 8.92 14.84
CA ILE A 86 -14.82 8.50 13.43
C ILE A 86 -13.49 8.68 12.71
N GLU A 87 -12.83 9.83 12.87
CA GLU A 87 -11.51 10.08 12.29
C GLU A 87 -10.48 9.06 12.78
N LYS A 88 -10.50 8.72 14.07
CA LYS A 88 -9.61 7.70 14.65
C LYS A 88 -9.85 6.31 14.08
N GLU A 89 -11.10 5.93 13.85
CA GLU A 89 -11.43 4.65 13.22
C GLU A 89 -11.00 4.62 11.74
N ASN A 90 -11.15 5.74 11.03
CA ASN A 90 -10.75 5.87 9.63
C ASN A 90 -9.25 6.05 9.44
N ALA A 91 -8.54 6.45 10.50
CA ALA A 91 -7.10 6.68 10.46
C ALA A 91 -6.32 5.41 10.12
N VAL A 92 -6.87 4.21 10.38
CA VAL A 92 -6.25 2.96 9.95
C VAL A 92 -6.74 2.62 8.54
N VAL A 93 -5.90 2.86 7.54
CA VAL A 93 -6.18 2.49 6.15
C VAL A 93 -5.91 1.00 5.95
N SER A 94 -4.74 0.54 6.40
CA SER A 94 -4.36 -0.87 6.39
C SER A 94 -3.30 -1.15 7.46
N SER A 95 -3.24 -2.39 7.91
CA SER A 95 -2.19 -2.90 8.79
C SER A 95 -2.00 -4.39 8.50
N ARG A 96 -0.82 -4.77 8.03
CA ARG A 96 -0.52 -6.13 7.58
C ARG A 96 0.77 -6.61 8.21
N PHE A 97 0.71 -7.78 8.84
CA PHE A 97 1.88 -8.45 9.40
C PHE A 97 2.06 -9.82 8.76
N GLU A 98 3.17 -9.99 8.03
CA GLU A 98 3.51 -11.25 7.39
C GLU A 98 5.01 -11.53 7.50
N SER A 99 5.37 -12.73 7.96
CA SER A 99 6.77 -13.21 8.01
C SER A 99 7.75 -12.24 8.69
N GLY A 100 7.29 -11.54 9.73
CA GLY A 100 8.08 -10.56 10.49
C GLY A 100 8.11 -9.15 9.91
N ILE A 101 7.49 -8.94 8.75
CA ILE A 101 7.38 -7.63 8.11
C ILE A 101 6.02 -7.04 8.47
N LEU A 102 6.04 -5.85 9.09
CA LEU A 102 4.85 -5.06 9.35
C LEU A 102 4.81 -3.86 8.39
N GLU A 103 3.68 -3.70 7.71
CA GLU A 103 3.34 -2.51 6.93
C GLU A 103 2.03 -1.93 7.44
N THR A 104 2.04 -0.64 7.77
CA THR A 104 0.86 0.07 8.26
C THR A 104 0.69 1.38 7.51
N ILE A 105 -0.54 1.64 7.04
CA ILE A 105 -0.91 2.89 6.38
C ILE A 105 -1.87 3.65 7.30
N ALA A 106 -1.45 4.85 7.70
CA ALA A 106 -2.22 5.78 8.50
C ALA A 106 -2.80 6.91 7.64
N LEU A 107 -3.99 7.39 7.96
CA LEU A 107 -4.62 8.54 7.32
C LEU A 107 -4.80 9.69 8.32
N GLU A 108 -4.30 10.86 7.97
CA GLU A 108 -4.66 12.13 8.60
C GLU A 108 -5.66 12.87 7.72
N GLU A 109 -6.93 12.90 8.12
CA GLU A 109 -8.00 13.52 7.33
C GLU A 109 -7.89 15.06 7.27
N LYS A 110 -7.13 15.69 8.19
CA LYS A 110 -7.09 17.15 8.31
C LYS A 110 -5.69 17.71 8.55
N ILE A 111 -5.24 18.56 7.61
CA ILE A 111 -4.03 19.36 7.75
C ILE A 111 -4.42 20.79 8.11
N ILE A 112 -4.00 21.27 9.28
CA ILE A 112 -4.24 22.65 9.73
C ILE A 112 -3.05 23.55 9.38
N SER A 113 -1.83 23.07 9.59
CA SER A 113 -0.61 23.75 9.17
C SER A 113 0.47 22.73 8.83
N THR A 114 1.18 22.94 7.73
CA THR A 114 2.21 22.03 7.25
C THR A 114 3.28 21.73 8.29
N LYS A 115 3.79 22.77 8.98
CA LYS A 115 4.81 22.63 10.02
C LYS A 115 4.34 21.79 11.20
N SER A 116 3.17 22.10 11.76
CA SER A 116 2.64 21.37 12.92
C SER A 116 2.28 19.93 12.55
N THR A 117 1.72 19.74 11.36
CA THR A 117 1.37 18.41 10.84
C THR A 117 2.63 17.57 10.62
N LYS A 118 3.67 18.12 9.98
CA LYS A 118 4.96 17.44 9.82
C LYS A 118 5.54 17.03 11.18
N HIS A 119 5.56 17.96 12.14
CA HIS A 119 6.03 17.67 13.48
C HIS A 119 5.24 16.52 14.11
N SER A 120 3.90 16.57 14.04
CA SER A 120 3.03 15.49 14.54
C SER A 120 3.34 14.13 13.89
N PHE A 121 3.51 14.09 12.56
CA PHE A 121 3.81 12.85 11.84
C PHE A 121 5.14 12.26 12.26
N LEU A 122 6.17 13.09 12.44
CA LEU A 122 7.47 12.62 12.93
C LEU A 122 7.33 12.00 14.33
N TYR A 123 6.63 12.67 15.26
CA TYR A 123 6.43 12.16 16.62
C TYR A 123 5.60 10.86 16.64
N ASN A 124 4.50 10.83 15.90
CA ASN A 124 3.64 9.65 15.78
C ASN A 124 4.41 8.47 15.19
N THR A 125 5.28 8.72 14.22
CA THR A 125 6.15 7.69 13.64
C THR A 125 7.16 7.17 14.65
N VAL A 126 7.78 8.04 15.46
CA VAL A 126 8.70 7.61 16.52
C VAL A 126 7.98 6.72 17.54
N GLU A 127 6.77 7.09 17.96
CA GLU A 127 5.98 6.27 18.89
C GLU A 127 5.62 4.91 18.29
N PHE A 128 5.17 4.89 17.03
CA PHE A 128 4.92 3.66 16.29
C PHE A 128 6.16 2.75 16.26
N MET A 129 7.31 3.28 15.84
CA MET A 129 8.56 2.51 15.76
C MET A 129 9.02 2.01 17.14
N LYS A 130 8.81 2.79 18.21
CA LYS A 130 9.09 2.38 19.59
C LYS A 130 8.25 1.16 20.01
N VAL A 131 6.97 1.15 19.65
CA VAL A 131 6.07 0.03 19.94
C VAL A 131 6.47 -1.20 19.12
N MET A 132 6.81 -1.03 17.85
CA MET A 132 7.25 -2.13 16.98
C MET A 132 8.60 -2.72 17.38
N LYS A 133 9.51 -1.91 17.93
CA LYS A 133 10.72 -2.42 18.57
C LYS A 133 10.39 -3.42 19.70
N SER A 134 9.27 -3.23 20.40
CA SER A 134 8.88 -4.06 21.54
C SER A 134 8.16 -5.35 21.15
N GLN A 135 7.80 -5.53 19.88
CA GLN A 135 7.27 -6.78 19.33
C GLN A 135 8.45 -7.58 18.77
N GLU A 136 8.80 -8.74 19.32
CA GLU A 136 10.03 -9.50 18.98
C GLU A 136 9.97 -10.15 17.58
N GLU A 137 8.77 -10.43 17.11
CA GLU A 137 8.47 -11.01 15.80
C GLU A 137 8.63 -10.00 14.65
N VAL A 138 8.61 -8.68 14.91
CA VAL A 138 8.71 -7.64 13.89
C VAL A 138 10.17 -7.40 13.46
N THR A 139 10.61 -8.07 12.41
CA THR A 139 11.96 -7.89 11.83
C THR A 139 12.08 -6.61 11.00
N GLN A 140 10.98 -6.05 10.51
CA GLN A 140 10.90 -4.78 9.79
C GLN A 140 9.55 -4.11 10.04
N ALA A 141 9.57 -2.80 10.28
CA ALA A 141 8.37 -1.98 10.42
C ALA A 141 8.38 -0.83 9.41
N THR A 142 7.28 -0.68 8.69
CA THR A 142 7.02 0.42 7.76
C THR A 142 5.77 1.16 8.18
N LEU A 143 5.88 2.48 8.31
CA LEU A 143 4.73 3.37 8.45
C LEU A 143 4.64 4.28 7.23
N VAL A 144 3.49 4.23 6.57
CA VAL A 144 3.09 5.19 5.54
C VAL A 144 2.04 6.10 6.16
N VAL A 145 2.23 7.41 6.01
CA VAL A 145 1.24 8.41 6.39
C VAL A 145 0.67 9.01 5.13
N GLN A 146 -0.67 8.98 5.02
CA GLN A 146 -1.45 9.61 3.97
C GLN A 146 -2.16 10.85 4.50
N ALA A 147 -2.30 11.84 3.64
CA ALA A 147 -3.08 13.04 3.94
C ALA A 147 -3.63 13.68 2.65
N PRO A 148 -4.65 14.56 2.76
CA PRO A 148 -5.18 15.28 1.62
C PRO A 148 -4.11 16.12 0.92
N LEU A 149 -3.94 15.89 -0.38
CA LEU A 149 -3.10 16.68 -1.28
C LEU A 149 -3.99 17.37 -2.30
N THR A 150 -3.72 18.66 -2.54
CA THR A 150 -4.43 19.46 -3.53
C THR A 150 -3.55 19.61 -4.77
N ASP A 151 -4.07 19.22 -5.93
CA ASP A 151 -3.37 19.42 -7.20
C ASP A 151 -3.40 20.89 -7.65
N ARG A 152 -2.77 21.18 -8.80
CA ARG A 152 -2.72 22.55 -9.37
C ARG A 152 -4.09 23.06 -9.85
N TYR A 153 -5.07 22.17 -9.98
CA TYR A 153 -6.42 22.45 -10.43
C TYR A 153 -7.42 22.55 -9.27
N GLY A 154 -6.99 22.28 -8.04
CA GLY A 154 -7.84 22.32 -6.85
C GLY A 154 -8.52 20.99 -6.50
N ASN A 155 -8.19 19.89 -7.19
CA ASN A 155 -8.70 18.57 -6.84
C ASN A 155 -7.99 18.05 -5.58
N VAL A 156 -8.74 17.45 -4.65
CA VAL A 156 -8.22 16.95 -3.38
C VAL A 156 -8.33 15.43 -3.34
N GLU A 157 -7.19 14.77 -3.17
CA GLU A 157 -7.11 13.33 -2.99
C GLU A 157 -6.12 12.99 -1.88
N ASN A 158 -6.35 11.87 -1.17
CA ASN A 158 -5.39 11.40 -0.18
C ASN A 158 -4.19 10.78 -0.89
N GLY A 159 -2.99 11.23 -0.55
CA GLY A 159 -1.75 10.68 -1.05
C GLY A 159 -0.72 10.48 0.05
N ASP A 160 0.29 9.67 -0.24
CA ASP A 160 1.39 9.43 0.69
C ASP A 160 2.18 10.73 0.90
N VAL A 161 2.36 11.09 2.16
CA VAL A 161 3.08 12.30 2.55
C VAL A 161 4.33 11.99 3.36
N MET A 162 4.41 10.83 4.00
CA MET A 162 5.61 10.35 4.69
C MET A 162 5.68 8.83 4.63
N ILE A 163 6.87 8.28 4.33
CA ILE A 163 7.14 6.85 4.36
C ILE A 163 8.41 6.63 5.17
N VAL A 164 8.33 5.80 6.21
CA VAL A 164 9.47 5.47 7.07
C VAL A 164 9.57 3.97 7.24
N LEU A 165 10.73 3.41 6.91
CA LEU A 165 11.05 1.99 7.07
C LEU A 165 12.23 1.82 8.03
N MET A 166 12.07 0.93 9.00
CA MET A 166 13.15 0.51 9.89
C MET A 166 13.17 -1.01 10.05
N SER A 167 14.35 -1.59 9.79
CA SER A 167 14.69 -2.96 10.17
C SER A 167 14.87 -3.07 11.68
N ARG A 168 14.80 -4.30 12.19
CA ARG A 168 15.14 -4.63 13.58
C ARG A 168 16.50 -4.11 13.99
N GLY A 169 17.48 -4.19 13.09
CA GLY A 169 18.84 -3.71 13.35
C GLY A 169 18.87 -2.22 13.65
N THR A 170 18.08 -1.43 12.91
CA THR A 170 17.96 0.01 13.10
C THR A 170 17.12 0.34 14.34
N LEU A 171 15.97 -0.33 14.54
CA LEU A 171 15.15 -0.18 15.74
C LEU A 171 15.95 -0.44 17.03
N ASN A 172 16.82 -1.45 17.03
CA ASN A 172 17.63 -1.81 18.21
C ASN A 172 18.73 -0.81 18.54
N LYS A 173 19.21 -0.02 17.57
CA LYS A 173 20.23 1.02 17.79
C LYS A 173 19.64 2.29 18.42
N ILE A 174 18.36 2.55 18.22
CA ILE A 174 17.72 3.80 18.64
C ILE A 174 17.40 3.78 20.13
N ASN A 175 17.89 4.78 20.86
CA ASN A 175 17.43 5.09 22.22
C ASN A 175 16.18 5.97 22.17
N PHE A 176 15.00 5.34 22.04
CA PHE A 176 13.71 6.02 21.90
C PHE A 176 13.33 6.95 23.05
N ASN A 177 13.95 6.86 24.23
CA ASN A 177 13.66 7.77 25.34
C ASN A 177 14.29 9.16 25.14
N ASN A 178 15.36 9.24 24.34
CA ASN A 178 16.11 10.47 24.07
C ASN A 178 16.17 10.81 22.57
N PHE A 179 15.47 10.04 21.74
CA PHE A 179 15.49 10.21 20.30
C PHE A 179 14.66 11.43 19.90
N LYS A 180 15.24 12.30 19.06
CA LYS A 180 14.54 13.46 18.49
C LYS A 180 13.88 13.05 17.18
N ALA A 181 12.60 13.36 17.03
CA ALA A 181 11.81 12.93 15.88
C ALA A 181 12.33 13.50 14.55
N GLU A 182 12.96 14.66 14.60
CA GLU A 182 13.61 15.31 13.45
C GLU A 182 14.79 14.50 12.89
N ASN A 183 15.35 13.57 13.68
CA ASN A 183 16.46 12.72 13.22
C ASN A 183 15.98 11.51 12.40
N LEU A 184 14.67 11.29 12.25
CA LEU A 184 14.12 10.12 11.52
C LEU A 184 14.74 9.96 10.13
N SER A 185 14.84 11.04 9.36
CA SER A 185 15.38 11.03 8.00
C SER A 185 16.86 10.65 7.92
N ALA A 186 17.61 10.81 9.01
CA ALA A 186 19.03 10.48 9.07
C ALA A 186 19.31 9.06 9.58
N VAL A 187 18.36 8.43 10.28
CA VAL A 187 18.58 7.12 10.93
C VAL A 187 17.74 5.99 10.37
N ALA A 188 16.60 6.29 9.73
CA ALA A 188 15.77 5.27 9.12
C ALA A 188 16.50 4.59 7.96
N ASP A 189 16.17 3.32 7.71
CA ASP A 189 16.76 2.59 6.58
C ASP A 189 16.22 3.11 5.25
N SER A 190 14.96 3.56 5.24
CA SER A 190 14.38 4.37 4.17
C SER A 190 13.51 5.46 4.78
N TYR A 191 13.62 6.66 4.22
CA TYR A 191 12.81 7.83 4.56
C TYR A 191 12.45 8.58 3.29
N TRP A 192 11.16 8.85 3.11
CA TRP A 192 10.66 9.71 2.07
C TRP A 192 9.60 10.64 2.64
N GLU A 193 9.64 11.91 2.21
CA GLU A 193 8.64 12.91 2.54
C GLU A 193 8.18 13.61 1.27
N HIS A 194 6.87 13.83 1.15
CA HIS A 194 6.32 14.57 0.03
C HIS A 194 6.68 16.06 0.14
N PRO A 195 7.00 16.76 -0.98
CA PRO A 195 7.37 18.18 -0.94
C PRO A 195 6.34 19.10 -0.26
N ALA A 196 5.06 18.73 -0.28
CA ALA A 196 4.00 19.47 0.41
C ALA A 196 4.16 19.52 1.94
N LEU A 197 4.94 18.60 2.55
CA LEU A 197 5.32 18.67 3.96
C LEU A 197 6.55 19.53 4.21
N SER A 198 7.34 19.84 3.18
CA SER A 198 8.64 20.50 3.30
C SER A 198 8.68 21.90 2.72
N SER A 199 7.61 22.31 2.02
CA SER A 199 7.40 23.70 1.63
C SER A 199 6.91 24.53 2.82
N GLU A 200 7.81 25.34 3.40
CA GLU A 200 7.49 26.61 4.09
C GLU A 200 7.83 27.78 3.17
#